data_AF-A0A821M6R8-F1
#
_entry.id   AF-A0A821M6R8-F1
#
_cell.length_a   1.000
_cell.length_b   1.000
_cell.length_c   1.000
_cell.angle_alpha   90.00
_cell.angle_beta   90.00
_cell.angle_gamma   90.00
#
_symmetry.space_group_name_H-M   'P 1'
#
loop_
_entity.id
_entity.type
_entity.pdbx_description
1 polymer ?
#
loop_
_entity_poly.entity_id
_entity_poly.type
_entity_poly.pdbx_seq_one_letter_code
_entity_poly.pdbx_strand_id
1 'polypeptide(L)'
;MRQLTHARQLPGADRQLVMMVCLQLLFVVVEAIPFGTYNTYILLTSNRKKDAEQMDKDFLFLTVTSLLGSFNFGSSFFIFLIASSRFRQIVRERLFCLCKKTNQVYPDTRHSTTHT
;
A
#
# COMPACT_ATOMS: atom_id res chain seq x y z
N MET A 1 36.65 13.92 -15.15
CA MET A 1 36.64 12.61 -14.45
C MET A 1 35.54 12.62 -13.41
N ARG A 2 34.38 12.05 -13.75
CA ARG A 2 33.21 11.96 -12.86
C ARG A 2 33.43 10.76 -11.94
N GLN A 3 33.68 11.01 -10.66
CA GLN A 3 33.75 9.94 -9.66
C GLN A 3 32.36 9.33 -9.49
N LEU A 4 32.26 8.09 -9.97
CA LEU A 4 31.51 6.96 -9.42
C LEU A 4 30.78 7.28 -8.11
N THR A 5 29.51 7.62 -8.24
CA THR A 5 28.49 7.39 -7.21
C THR A 5 28.42 5.88 -6.97
N HIS A 6 29.33 5.37 -6.15
CA HIS A 6 29.19 4.07 -5.50
C HIS A 6 27.94 4.17 -4.63
N ALA A 7 26.83 3.70 -5.19
CA ALA A 7 25.63 3.41 -4.44
C ALA A 7 26.03 2.39 -3.36
N ARG A 8 26.29 2.88 -2.14
CA ARG A 8 26.30 2.04 -0.94
C ARG A 8 24.93 1.37 -0.89
N GLN A 9 24.84 0.14 -1.36
CA GLN A 9 23.79 -0.77 -0.97
C GLN A 9 23.90 -0.89 0.55
N LEU A 10 23.03 -0.18 1.26
CA LEU A 10 22.92 -0.28 2.70
C LEU A 10 22.46 -1.72 3.00
N PRO A 11 23.24 -2.55 3.71
CA PRO A 11 22.95 -3.97 3.92
C PRO A 11 21.62 -4.28 4.63
N GLY A 12 20.86 -3.25 5.04
CA GLY A 12 19.49 -3.39 5.57
C GLY A 12 18.37 -3.23 4.54
N ALA A 13 18.62 -2.64 3.37
CA ALA A 13 17.58 -2.36 2.38
C ALA A 13 17.01 -3.65 1.76
N ASP A 14 17.88 -4.62 1.49
CA ASP A 14 17.48 -5.90 0.89
C ASP A 14 16.67 -6.74 1.89
N ARG A 15 17.08 -6.77 3.16
CA ARG A 15 16.32 -7.46 4.23
C ARG A 15 14.92 -6.88 4.40
N GLN A 16 14.80 -5.56 4.31
CA GLN A 16 13.53 -4.84 4.42
C GLN A 16 12.62 -5.17 3.23
N LEU A 17 13.16 -5.19 2.01
CA LEU A 17 12.44 -5.60 0.80
C LEU A 17 11.95 -7.05 0.89
N VAL A 18 12.82 -7.98 1.33
CA VAL A 18 12.45 -9.39 1.49
C VAL A 18 11.30 -9.54 2.49
N MET A 19 11.35 -8.84 3.63
CA MET A 19 10.27 -8.87 4.62
C MET A 19 8.93 -8.37 4.05
N MET A 20 8.96 -7.33 3.20
CA MET A 20 7.76 -6.81 2.54
C MET A 20 7.16 -7.82 1.57
N VAL A 21 8.01 -8.45 0.75
CA VAL A 21 7.59 -9.49 -0.19
C VAL A 21 7.02 -10.69 0.56
N CYS A 22 7.66 -11.11 1.67
CA CYS A 22 7.15 -12.20 2.50
C CYS A 22 5.78 -11.89 3.11
N LEU A 23 5.57 -10.69 3.64
CA LEU A 23 4.27 -10.28 4.18
C LEU A 23 3.21 -10.26 3.08
N GLN A 24 3.52 -9.68 1.91
CA GLN A 24 2.61 -9.64 0.77
C GLN A 24 2.22 -11.05 0.30
N LEU A 25 3.20 -11.96 0.19
CA LEU A 25 2.95 -13.36 -0.15
C LEU A 25 2.04 -14.04 0.86
N LEU A 26 2.21 -13.76 2.16
CA LEU A 26 1.38 -14.33 3.21
C LEU A 26 -0.08 -13.86 3.07
N PHE A 27 -0.32 -12.58 2.78
CA PHE A 27 -1.66 -12.08 2.48
C PHE A 27 -2.28 -12.72 1.23
N VAL A 28 -1.49 -12.86 0.15
CA VAL A 28 -1.94 -13.52 -1.08
C VAL A 28 -2.36 -14.97 -0.81
N VAL A 29 -1.59 -15.72 -0.01
CA VAL A 29 -1.93 -17.11 0.33
C VAL A 29 -3.21 -17.16 1.17
N VAL A 30 -3.35 -16.28 2.17
CA VAL A 30 -4.53 -16.19 3.03
C VAL A 30 -5.80 -15.85 2.25
N GLU A 31 -5.69 -15.04 1.18
CA GLU A 31 -6.82 -14.72 0.29
C GLU A 31 -7.11 -15.82 -0.73
N ALA A 32 -6.07 -16.40 -1.33
CA ALA A 32 -6.20 -17.38 -2.41
C ALA A 32 -6.87 -18.68 -1.94
N ILE A 33 -6.59 -19.13 -0.71
CA ILE A 33 -7.18 -20.35 -0.16
C ILE A 33 -8.72 -20.28 -0.08
N PRO A 34 -9.34 -19.29 0.61
CA PRO A 34 -10.79 -19.22 0.71
C PRO A 34 -11.44 -18.90 -0.64
N PHE A 35 -10.84 -18.05 -1.46
CA PHE A 35 -11.36 -17.76 -2.81
C PHE A 35 -11.34 -19.00 -3.72
N GLY A 36 -10.23 -19.74 -3.73
CA GLY A 36 -10.09 -20.97 -4.50
C GLY A 36 -11.07 -22.04 -4.02
N THR A 37 -11.14 -22.25 -2.71
CA THR A 37 -12.05 -23.23 -2.09
C THR A 37 -13.52 -22.93 -2.44
N TYR A 38 -13.93 -21.66 -2.36
CA TYR A 38 -15.29 -21.23 -2.70
C TYR A 38 -15.61 -21.46 -4.19
N ASN A 39 -14.69 -21.11 -5.09
CA ASN A 39 -14.88 -21.34 -6.53
C ASN A 39 -14.98 -22.84 -6.86
N THR A 40 -14.11 -23.67 -6.29
CA THR A 40 -14.18 -25.12 -6.46
C THR A 40 -15.51 -25.67 -5.94
N TYR A 41 -15.97 -25.20 -4.77
CA TYR A 41 -17.26 -25.59 -4.22
C TYR A 41 -18.44 -25.20 -5.14
N ILE A 42 -18.46 -23.98 -5.70
CA ILE A 42 -19.51 -23.59 -6.66
C ILE A 42 -19.47 -24.49 -7.90
N LEU A 43 -18.28 -24.76 -8.44
CA LEU A 43 -18.11 -25.58 -9.64
C LEU A 43 -18.68 -26.98 -9.43
N LEU A 44 -18.33 -27.61 -8.29
CA LEU A 44 -18.79 -28.94 -7.91
C LEU A 44 -20.30 -28.98 -7.63
N THR A 45 -20.88 -27.90 -7.10
CA THR A 45 -22.30 -27.83 -6.74
C THR A 45 -23.18 -27.18 -7.81
N SER A 46 -22.63 -26.83 -8.97
CA SER A 46 -23.31 -26.10 -10.05
C SER A 46 -24.59 -26.78 -10.55
N ASN A 47 -24.64 -28.11 -10.58
CA ASN A 47 -25.78 -28.88 -11.06
C ASN A 47 -26.81 -29.22 -9.97
N ARG A 48 -26.57 -28.82 -8.72
CA ARG A 48 -27.46 -29.13 -7.59
C ARG A 48 -28.44 -27.97 -7.38
N LYS A 49 -29.74 -28.26 -7.24
CA LYS A 49 -30.70 -27.26 -6.75
C LYS A 49 -30.27 -26.83 -5.34
N LYS A 50 -30.13 -25.52 -5.14
CA LYS A 50 -29.77 -24.91 -3.86
C LYS A 50 -31.03 -24.40 -3.18
N ASP A 51 -31.15 -24.64 -1.88
CA ASP A 51 -32.22 -24.07 -1.07
C ASP A 51 -31.90 -22.60 -0.71
N ALA A 52 -32.90 -21.83 -0.31
CA ALA A 52 -32.75 -20.42 0.04
C ALA A 52 -31.67 -20.20 1.12
N GLU A 53 -31.66 -21.05 2.16
CA GLU A 53 -30.64 -21.00 3.22
C GLU A 53 -29.22 -21.23 2.69
N GLN A 54 -29.08 -22.08 1.67
CA GLN A 54 -27.78 -22.36 1.06
C GLN A 54 -27.32 -21.19 0.19
N MET A 55 -28.24 -20.49 -0.49
CA MET A 55 -27.93 -19.26 -1.21
C MET A 55 -27.44 -18.14 -0.28
N ASP A 56 -28.05 -17.98 0.89
CA ASP A 56 -27.63 -16.96 1.88
C ASP A 56 -26.21 -17.24 2.39
N LYS A 57 -25.88 -18.51 2.66
CA LYS A 57 -24.53 -18.93 3.05
C LYS A 57 -23.52 -18.67 1.94
N ASP A 58 -23.85 -19.01 0.70
CA ASP A 58 -22.98 -18.76 -0.46
C ASP A 58 -22.72 -17.25 -0.63
N PHE A 59 -23.75 -16.42 -0.46
CA PHE A 59 -23.61 -14.96 -0.52
C PHE A 59 -22.72 -14.40 0.59
N LEU A 60 -22.85 -14.91 1.82
CA LEU A 60 -21.98 -14.53 2.93
C LEU A 60 -20.53 -14.90 2.64
N PHE A 61 -20.27 -16.12 2.16
CA PHE A 61 -18.92 -16.56 1.77
C PHE A 61 -18.33 -15.70 0.67
N LEU A 62 -19.10 -15.40 -0.38
CA LEU A 62 -18.69 -14.50 -1.45
C LEU A 62 -18.32 -13.12 -0.88
N THR A 63 -19.17 -12.55 -0.03
CA THR A 63 -18.93 -11.24 0.59
C THR A 63 -17.64 -11.23 1.41
N VAL A 64 -17.42 -12.27 2.24
CA VAL A 64 -16.19 -12.39 3.04
C VAL A 64 -14.95 -12.51 2.16
N THR A 65 -14.99 -13.34 1.12
CA THR A 65 -13.85 -13.47 0.18
C THR A 65 -13.56 -12.17 -0.58
N SER A 66 -14.59 -11.44 -1.02
CA SER A 66 -14.44 -10.14 -1.67
C SER A 66 -13.89 -9.07 -0.72
N LEU A 67 -14.31 -9.07 0.55
CA LEU A 67 -13.76 -8.19 1.57
C LEU A 67 -12.28 -8.48 1.84
N LEU A 68 -11.89 -9.75 1.89
CA LEU A 68 -10.48 -10.14 2.04
C LEU A 68 -9.63 -9.65 0.87
N GLY A 69 -10.10 -9.79 -0.37
CA GLY A 69 -9.37 -9.27 -1.53
C GLY A 69 -9.25 -7.75 -1.55
N SER A 70 -10.33 -7.05 -1.19
CA SER A 70 -10.30 -5.59 -1.05
C SER A 70 -9.34 -5.14 0.06
N PHE A 71 -9.32 -5.87 1.18
CA PHE A 71 -8.41 -5.62 2.29
C PHE A 71 -6.95 -5.89 1.89
N ASN A 72 -6.66 -6.97 1.16
CA ASN A 72 -5.31 -7.25 0.68
C ASN A 72 -4.79 -6.11 -0.22
N PHE A 73 -5.61 -5.68 -1.18
CA PHE A 73 -5.27 -4.55 -2.05
C PHE A 73 -4.98 -3.27 -1.26
N GLY A 74 -5.84 -2.93 -0.28
CA GLY A 74 -5.62 -1.78 0.60
C GLY A 74 -4.37 -1.93 1.49
N SER A 75 -4.17 -3.10 2.09
CA SER A 75 -3.07 -3.40 3.01
C SER A 75 -1.70 -3.33 2.32
N SER A 76 -1.64 -3.60 1.02
CA SER A 76 -0.42 -3.50 0.22
C SER A 76 0.21 -2.11 0.39
N PHE A 77 -0.60 -1.06 0.29
CA PHE A 77 -0.15 0.33 0.50
C PHE A 77 0.40 0.56 1.92
N PHE A 78 -0.25 0.00 2.93
CA PHE A 78 0.19 0.10 4.32
C PHE A 78 1.47 -0.70 4.59
N ILE A 79 1.64 -1.87 3.97
CA ILE A 79 2.89 -2.63 4.03
C ILE A 79 4.01 -1.80 3.41
N PHE A 80 3.78 -1.16 2.26
CA PHE A 80 4.74 -0.23 1.64
C PHE A 80 5.09 0.96 2.54
N LEU A 81 4.08 1.55 3.21
CA LEU A 81 4.28 2.64 4.14
C LEU A 81 5.04 2.23 5.41
N ILE A 82 4.66 1.15 6.07
CA ILE A 82 5.23 0.77 7.37
C ILE A 82 6.63 0.22 7.17
N ALA A 83 6.78 -0.64 6.17
CA ALA A 83 7.98 -1.44 6.02
C ALA A 83 9.10 -0.70 5.31
N SER A 84 8.89 0.38 4.55
CA SER A 84 9.98 1.13 3.90
C SER A 84 10.23 2.48 4.55
N SER A 85 11.34 2.61 5.27
CA SER A 85 11.80 3.89 5.85
C SER A 85 12.02 4.96 4.79
N ARG A 86 12.54 4.58 3.61
CA ARG A 86 12.69 5.47 2.45
C ARG A 86 11.35 5.93 1.90
N PHE A 87 10.38 5.03 1.78
CA PHE A 87 9.05 5.40 1.30
C PHE A 87 8.37 6.38 2.26
N ARG A 88 8.46 6.15 3.59
CA ARG A 88 7.99 7.12 4.59
C ARG A 88 8.64 8.48 4.45
N GLN A 89 9.93 8.51 4.17
CA GLN A 89 10.67 9.76 4.00
C GLN A 89 10.19 10.53 2.75
N ILE A 90 10.01 9.83 1.62
CA ILE A 90 9.48 10.41 0.38
C ILE A 90 8.04 10.89 0.56
N VAL A 91 7.17 10.08 1.16
CA VAL A 91 5.77 10.45 1.45
C VAL A 91 5.73 11.66 2.36
N ARG A 92 6.56 11.68 3.42
CA ARG A 92 6.63 12.82 4.33
C ARG A 92 7.09 14.08 3.62
N GLU A 93 8.12 14.00 2.77
CA GLU A 93 8.59 15.14 1.99
C GLU A 93 7.51 15.62 1.01
N ARG A 94 6.84 14.74 0.29
CA ARG A 94 5.84 15.13 -0.71
C ARG A 94 4.56 15.67 -0.09
N LEU A 95 4.04 15.06 0.97
CA LEU A 95 2.83 15.54 1.66
C LEU A 95 3.10 16.76 2.54
N PHE A 96 4.20 16.81 3.28
CA PHE A 96 4.44 17.89 4.25
C PHE A 96 5.30 19.04 3.71
N CYS A 97 6.13 18.89 2.67
CA CYS A 97 6.83 20.05 2.07
C CYS A 97 5.91 20.94 1.22
N LEU A 98 4.78 20.42 0.71
CA LEU A 98 3.77 21.26 0.07
C LEU A 98 3.21 22.32 1.02
N CYS A 99 3.06 22.00 2.31
CA CYS A 99 2.64 22.96 3.33
C CYS A 99 3.72 23.99 3.70
N LYS A 100 5.00 23.66 3.50
CA LYS A 100 6.11 24.55 3.91
C LYS A 100 6.43 25.62 2.86
N LYS A 101 6.12 25.37 1.58
CA LYS A 101 6.49 26.27 0.48
C LYS A 101 5.58 27.50 0.34
N THR A 102 4.43 27.53 1.01
CA THR A 102 3.46 28.63 0.93
C THR A 102 3.80 29.83 1.84
N ASN A 103 4.72 29.69 2.79
CA ASN A 103 5.09 30.75 3.74
C ASN A 103 6.38 31.51 3.38
N GLN A 104 6.92 31.32 2.18
CA GLN A 104 8.17 31.98 1.73
C GLN A 104 7.98 33.00 0.61
N VAL A 105 6.78 33.57 0.47
CA VAL A 105 6.50 34.69 -0.44
C VAL A 105 6.06 35.90 0.39
N TYR A 106 7.02 36.57 1.00
CA TYR A 106 6.98 38.03 1.13
C TYR A 106 8.42 38.52 1.02
N PRO A 107 8.85 39.09 -0.13
CA PRO A 107 10.05 39.89 -0.13
C PRO A 107 9.78 41.11 0.75
N ASP A 108 10.59 41.20 1.81
CA ASP A 108 10.78 42.37 2.66
C ASP A 108 11.20 43.54 1.76
N THR A 109 10.22 44.32 1.30
CA THR A 109 10.45 45.59 0.61
C THR A 109 10.96 46.60 1.64
N ARG A 110 12.22 46.43 2.05
CA ARG A 110 12.91 47.42 2.86
C ARG A 110 12.93 48.74 2.11
N HIS A 111 12.13 49.67 2.62
CA HIS A 111 12.20 51.10 2.34
C HIS A 111 13.65 51.57 2.53
N SER A 112 14.33 51.89 1.43
CA SER A 112 15.47 52.79 1.44
C SER A 112 14.94 54.22 1.66
N THR A 113 14.94 54.66 2.91
CA THR A 113 14.92 56.10 3.25
C THR A 113 16.33 56.65 3.07
N THR A 114 16.60 57.16 1.86
CA THR A 114 17.79 57.97 1.60
C THR A 114 17.53 59.37 2.14
N HIS A 115 18.23 59.69 3.24
CA HIS A 115 18.45 61.05 3.69
C HIS A 115 19.15 61.87 2.59
N THR A 116 18.60 63.05 2.27
CA THR A 116 19.33 64.30 2.04
C THR A 116 18.35 65.46 2.04
#